data_AF-A0A1Y3N5E8-F1
#
_entry.id   AF-A0A1Y3N5E8-F1
#
_cell.length_a   1.000
_cell.length_b   1.000
_cell.length_c   1.000
_cell.angle_alpha   90.00
_cell.angle_beta   90.00
_cell.angle_gamma   90.00
#
_symmetry.space_group_name_H-M   'P 1'
#
loop_
_entity.id
_entity.type
_entity.pdbx_description
1 polymer ?
#
loop_
_entity_poly.entity_id
_entity_poly.type
_entity_poly.pdbx_seq_one_letter_code
_entity_poly.pdbx_strand_id
1 'polypeptide(L)' 'PLIEACKNGNKAILEHLIKKGANINKRNSHGNSPLFEACHNGHETIVQLLIEKGADVNKTNDHGDTPLLQA' A
#
# COMPACT_ATOMS: atom_id res chain seq x y z
N PRO A 1 -10.07 -1.29 -4.05
CA PRO A 1 -9.93 -2.67 -3.49
C PRO A 1 -8.56 -2.93 -2.86
N LEU A 2 -7.45 -2.79 -3.60
CA LEU A 2 -6.11 -3.08 -3.07
C LEU A 2 -5.75 -2.17 -1.89
N ILE A 3 -5.95 -0.87 -2.06
CA ILE A 3 -5.73 0.15 -1.03
C ILE A 3 -6.55 -0.12 0.24
N GLU A 4 -7.84 -0.43 0.09
CA GLU A 4 -8.70 -0.79 1.23
C GLU A 4 -8.25 -2.08 1.93
N ALA A 5 -7.71 -3.06 1.20
CA ALA A 5 -7.14 -4.26 1.81
C ALA A 5 -5.90 -3.92 2.63
N CYS A 6 -5.03 -3.03 2.14
CA CYS A 6 -3.88 -2.53 2.87
C CYS A 6 -4.28 -1.76 4.13
N LYS A 7 -5.18 -0.79 4.00
CA LYS A 7 -5.68 0.04 5.09
C LYS A 7 -6.27 -0.80 6.24
N ASN A 8 -7.01 -1.85 5.90
CA ASN A 8 -7.69 -2.70 6.89
C ASN A 8 -6.87 -3.92 7.36
N GLY A 9 -5.61 -4.09 6.94
CA GLY A 9 -4.81 -5.25 7.38
C GLY A 9 -5.20 -6.57 6.72
N ASN A 10 -5.98 -6.56 5.63
CA ASN A 10 -6.55 -7.77 5.01
C ASN A 10 -5.59 -8.45 4.02
N LYS A 11 -4.58 -9.14 4.55
CA LYS A 11 -3.55 -9.86 3.76
C LYS A 11 -4.12 -10.83 2.72
N ALA A 12 -5.13 -11.63 3.06
CA ALA A 12 -5.70 -12.61 2.13
C ALA A 12 -6.34 -11.95 0.89
N ILE A 13 -7.05 -10.83 1.08
CA ILE A 13 -7.65 -10.06 -0.01
C ILE A 13 -6.57 -9.38 -0.84
N LEU A 14 -5.55 -8.81 -0.18
CA LEU A 14 -4.40 -8.21 -0.84
C LEU A 14 -3.71 -9.20 -1.79
N GLU A 15 -3.35 -10.39 -1.30
CA GLU A 15 -2.70 -11.45 -2.11
C GLU A 15 -3.57 -11.88 -3.28
N HIS A 16 -4.87 -12.06 -3.06
CA HIS A 16 -5.81 -12.39 -4.12
C HIS A 16 -5.83 -11.32 -5.22
N LEU A 17 -5.88 -10.05 -4.84
CA LEU A 17 -5.90 -8.92 -5.79
C LEU A 17 -4.60 -8.80 -6.57
N ILE A 18 -3.44 -8.97 -5.91
CA ILE A 18 -2.13 -8.98 -6.58
C ILE A 18 -2.06 -10.11 -7.61
N LYS A 19 -2.53 -11.32 -7.27
CA LYS A 19 -2.60 -12.46 -8.19
C LYS A 19 -3.50 -12.19 -9.41
N LYS A 20 -4.50 -11.32 -9.27
CA LYS A 20 -5.38 -10.88 -10.37
C LYS A 20 -4.81 -9.70 -11.16
N GLY A 21 -3.58 -9.28 -10.90
CA GLY A 21 -2.90 -8.21 -11.63
C GLY A 21 -3.26 -6.80 -11.14
N ALA A 22 -3.69 -6.65 -9.88
CA ALA A 22 -3.89 -5.32 -9.32
C ALA A 22 -2.58 -4.52 -9.35
N ASN A 23 -2.66 -3.26 -9.81
CA ASN A 23 -1.51 -2.36 -9.84
C ASN A 23 -1.11 -1.97 -8.41
N ILE A 24 0.08 -2.42 -8.00
CA ILE A 24 0.62 -2.26 -6.64
C ILE A 24 0.97 -0.81 -6.27
N ASN A 25 1.12 0.06 -7.27
CA ASN A 25 1.47 1.46 -7.10
C ASN A 25 0.31 2.40 -7.49
N LYS A 26 -0.91 1.87 -7.67
CA LYS A 26 -2.10 2.70 -7.97
C LYS A 26 -2.43 3.58 -6.77
N ARG A 27 -2.58 4.88 -7.01
CA ARG A 27 -2.93 5.88 -5.98
C ARG A 27 -4.44 6.07 -5.86
N ASN A 28 -4.92 6.40 -4.67
CA ASN A 28 -6.30 6.86 -4.46
C ASN A 28 -6.43 8.38 -4.77
N SER A 29 -7.60 8.96 -4.49
CA SER A 29 -7.90 10.38 -4.73
C SER A 29 -7.10 11.36 -3.85
N HIS A 30 -6.41 10.89 -2.82
CA HIS A 30 -5.50 11.68 -1.98
C HIS A 30 -4.03 11.46 -2.35
N GLY A 31 -3.77 10.71 -3.43
CA GLY A 31 -2.43 10.33 -3.83
C GLY A 31 -1.82 9.19 -3.01
N ASN A 32 -2.52 8.63 -2.03
CA ASN A 32 -1.96 7.57 -1.19
C ASN A 32 -1.81 6.28 -2.01
N SER A 33 -0.61 5.69 -1.95
CA SER A 33 -0.34 4.36 -2.49
C SER A 33 -0.85 3.27 -1.54
N PRO A 34 -0.94 2.00 -2.00
CA PRO A 34 -1.27 0.89 -1.10
C PRO A 34 -0.24 0.74 0.02
N LEU A 35 1.04 1.06 -0.25
CA LEU A 35 2.12 1.06 0.74
C LEU A 35 1.94 2.17 1.77
N PHE A 36 1.53 3.37 1.34
CA PHE A 36 1.22 4.48 2.23
C PHE A 36 0.16 4.10 3.28
N GLU A 37 -0.97 3.55 2.84
CA GLU A 37 -2.04 3.15 3.76
C GLU A 37 -1.62 2.00 4.69
N ALA A 38 -0.77 1.08 4.23
CA ALA A 38 -0.25 0.01 5.07
C ALA A 38 0.66 0.54 6.19
N CYS A 39 1.58 1.46 5.86
CA CYS A 39 2.44 2.13 6.84
C CYS A 39 1.61 2.96 7.83
N HIS A 40 0.75 3.84 7.33
CA HIS A 40 -0.08 4.73 8.14
C HIS A 40 -0.97 4.01 9.16
N ASN A 41 -1.37 2.77 8.87
CA ASN A 41 -2.19 1.95 9.77
C ASN A 41 -1.39 0.87 10.53
N GLY A 42 -0.06 0.85 10.42
CA GLY A 42 0.81 -0.05 11.19
C GLY A 42 0.79 -1.53 10.76
N HIS A 43 0.39 -1.84 9.52
CA HIS A 43 0.26 -3.23 9.07
C HIS A 43 1.57 -3.80 8.53
N GLU A 44 2.54 -4.06 9.42
CA GLU A 44 3.92 -4.47 9.06
C GLU A 44 3.99 -5.66 8.08
N THR A 45 3.18 -6.70 8.28
CA THR A 45 3.17 -7.86 7.38
C THR A 45 2.73 -7.50 5.96
N ILE A 46 1.83 -6.52 5.82
CA ILE A 46 1.41 -6.01 4.52
C ILE A 46 2.49 -5.12 3.92
N VAL A 47 3.12 -4.27 4.73
CA VAL A 47 4.25 -3.42 4.29
C VAL A 47 5.35 -4.28 3.66
N GLN A 48 5.78 -5.34 4.36
CA GLN A 48 6.80 -6.26 3.85
C GLN A 48 6.37 -6.89 2.52
N LEU A 49 5.15 -7.43 2.46
CA LEU A 49 4.63 -8.04 1.23
C LEU A 49 4.57 -7.06 0.05
N LEU A 50 4.16 -5.81 0.27
CA LEU A 50 4.11 -4.80 -0.79
C LEU A 50 5.51 -4.46 -1.31
N ILE A 51 6.50 -4.32 -0.42
CA ILE A 51 7.90 -4.08 -0.78
C ILE A 51 8.46 -5.25 -1.60
N GLU A 52 8.24 -6.50 -1.16
CA GLU A 52 8.64 -7.71 -1.89
C GLU A 52 8.04 -7.79 -3.30
N LYS A 53 6.85 -7.21 -3.48
CA LYS A 53 6.15 -7.18 -4.77
C LYS A 53 6.45 -5.93 -5.60
N GLY A 54 7.41 -5.11 -5.18
CA GLY A 54 7.90 -3.96 -5.95
C GLY A 54 7.09 -2.69 -5.77
N ALA A 55 6.47 -2.48 -4.61
CA ALA A 55 5.90 -1.18 -4.27
C ALA A 55 7.00 -0.11 -4.19
N ASP A 56 6.71 1.06 -4.75
CA ASP A 56 7.63 2.21 -4.74
C ASP A 56 7.60 2.89 -3.37
N VAL A 57 8.66 2.66 -2.59
CA VAL A 57 8.84 3.19 -1.23
C VAL A 57 8.99 4.71 -1.18
N ASN A 58 9.34 5.35 -2.30
CA ASN A 58 9.53 6.79 -2.39
C ASN A 58 8.30 7.52 -2.97
N LYS A 59 7.22 6.79 -3.29
CA LYS A 59 6.04 7.38 -3.92
C LYS A 59 5.27 8.25 -2.94
N THR A 60 5.25 9.55 -3.19
CA THR A 60 4.56 10.51 -2.31
C THR A 60 3.04 10.55 -2.54
N ASN A 61 2.30 10.89 -1.49
CA ASN A 61 0.91 11.31 -1.61
C ASN A 61 0.79 12.74 -2.18
N ASP A 62 -0.42 13.28 -2.30
CA ASP A 62 -0.62 14.63 -2.85
C ASP A 62 -0.16 15.75 -1.89
N HIS A 63 0.16 15.42 -0.64
CA HIS A 63 0.75 16.32 0.35
C HIS A 63 2.29 16.30 0.36
N GLY A 64 2.91 15.42 -0.43
CA GLY A 64 4.36 15.25 -0.46
C GLY A 64 4.91 14.28 0.58
N ASP A 65 4.06 13.62 1.36
CA ASP A 65 4.48 12.65 2.37
C ASP A 65 4.82 11.30 1.72
N THR A 66 5.90 10.69 2.19
CA THR A 66 6.28 9.31 1.80
C THR A 66 5.65 8.29 2.74
N PRO A 67 5.44 7.03 2.29
CA PRO A 67 4.92 5.96 3.13
C PRO A 67 5.73 5.76 4.42
N LEU A 68 7.06 5.87 4.33
CA LEU A 68 7.95 5.61 5.46
C LEU A 68 7.86 6.66 6.57
N LEU A 69 7.44 7.90 6.25
CA LEU A 69 7.18 8.93 7.26
C LEU A 69 5.93 8.67 8.10
N GLN A 70 5.10 7.69 7.70
CA GLN A 70 3.85 7.35 8.34
C GLN A 70 3.90 6.01 9.09
N ALA A 71 5.06 5.36 9.13
CA ALA A 71 5.26 4.06 9.79
C ALA A 71 5.54 4.19 11.29
#